data_AF-A0A4Y9J0B4-F1
#
_entry.id   AF-A0A4Y9J0B4-F1
#
_cell.length_a   1.000
_cell.length_b   1.000
_cell.length_c   1.000
_cell.angle_alpha   90.00
_cell.angle_beta   90.00
_cell.angle_gamma   90.00
#
_symmetry.space_group_name_H-M   'P 1'
#
loop_
_entity.id
_entity.type
_entity.pdbx_description
1 polymer ?
#
loop_
_entity_poly.entity_id
_entity_poly.type
_entity_poly.pdbx_seq_one_letter_code
_entity_poly.pdbx_strand_id
1 'polypeptide(L)'
;METIKLNFDAEVLGKGKTITIEMPYSDGVVATSRFCPMELLSGDVKLLAALNGEPLEDFVKDCKWQLAFANKATEQSSLHEAFIAGLMASVMEHQARSCKLTMKDYLLHMDTFSYLINACGVSADQVVRMYPKVLESVIHTIENH
;
A
#
# COMPACT_ATOMS: atom_id res chain seq x y z
N MET A 1 10.04 -19.85 -6.18
CA MET A 1 9.31 -18.70 -5.62
C MET A 1 8.69 -19.15 -4.33
N GLU A 2 9.20 -18.63 -3.22
CA GLU A 2 8.73 -18.98 -1.88
C GLU A 2 7.57 -18.06 -1.49
N THR A 3 6.93 -18.34 -0.35
CA THR A 3 5.96 -17.42 0.25
C THR A 3 6.55 -16.92 1.56
N ILE A 4 6.59 -15.60 1.72
CA ILE A 4 6.96 -14.97 2.99
C ILE A 4 5.71 -14.59 3.76
N LYS A 5 5.78 -14.72 5.08
CA LYS A 5 4.73 -14.33 6.02
C LYS A 5 5.24 -13.20 6.90
N LEU A 6 4.61 -12.04 6.81
CA LEU A 6 4.95 -10.84 7.57
C LEU A 6 3.87 -10.57 8.60
N ASN A 7 4.27 -10.20 9.82
CA ASN A 7 3.36 -9.89 10.91
C ASN A 7 3.64 -8.47 11.39
N PHE A 8 2.59 -7.67 11.49
CA PHE A 8 2.65 -6.27 11.90
C PHE A 8 1.69 -6.02 13.05
N ASP A 9 2.16 -5.37 14.11
CA ASP A 9 1.28 -4.90 15.16
C ASP A 9 0.33 -3.83 14.60
N ALA A 10 -0.96 -3.99 14.89
CA ALA A 10 -2.02 -3.22 14.26
C ALA A 10 -2.99 -2.69 15.32
N GLU A 11 -2.56 -1.67 16.06
CA GLU A 11 -3.39 -1.02 17.08
C GLU A 11 -4.67 -0.41 16.52
N VAL A 12 -4.68 -0.07 15.23
CA VAL A 12 -5.84 0.33 14.42
C VAL A 12 -7.00 -0.69 14.51
N LEU A 13 -6.70 -1.97 14.77
CA LEU A 13 -7.68 -3.05 14.98
C LEU A 13 -8.01 -3.29 16.46
N GLY A 14 -7.42 -2.52 17.37
CA GLY A 14 -7.45 -2.71 18.82
C GLY A 14 -6.11 -3.22 19.38
N LYS A 15 -5.86 -2.94 20.67
CA LYS A 15 -4.60 -3.32 21.34
C LYS A 15 -4.36 -4.83 21.28
N GLY A 16 -3.12 -5.21 20.96
CA GLY A 16 -2.68 -6.61 20.88
C GLY A 16 -3.17 -7.37 19.65
N LYS A 17 -3.67 -6.67 18.63
CA LYS A 17 -4.02 -7.26 17.34
C LYS A 17 -2.84 -7.17 16.36
N THR A 18 -2.77 -8.15 15.47
CA THR A 18 -1.72 -8.29 14.48
C THR A 18 -2.35 -8.44 13.10
N ILE A 19 -1.77 -7.77 12.11
CA ILE A 19 -2.04 -7.97 10.70
C ILE A 19 -0.99 -8.93 10.15
N THR A 20 -1.47 -9.97 9.46
CA THR A 20 -0.61 -10.96 8.80
C THR A 20 -0.76 -10.83 7.31
N ILE A 21 0.37 -10.64 6.61
CA ILE A 21 0.43 -10.54 5.15
C ILE A 21 1.26 -11.70 4.60
N GLU A 22 0.75 -12.36 3.57
CA GLU A 22 1.44 -13.42 2.84
C GLU A 22 1.59 -13.05 1.36
N MET A 23 2.80 -13.17 0.82
CA MET A 23 3.10 -12.85 -0.58
C MET A 23 4.27 -13.66 -1.15
N PRO A 24 4.37 -13.76 -2.49
CA PRO A 24 5.52 -14.38 -3.12
C PRO A 24 6.82 -13.62 -2.84
N TYR A 25 7.90 -14.38 -2.60
CA TYR A 25 9.22 -13.88 -2.27
C TYR A 25 10.33 -14.65 -3.02
N SER A 26 11.35 -13.92 -3.46
CA SER A 26 12.59 -14.48 -4.01
C SER A 26 13.72 -13.46 -3.84
N ASP A 27 14.88 -13.91 -3.37
CA ASP A 27 16.13 -13.14 -3.40
C ASP A 27 16.04 -11.71 -2.84
N GLY A 28 15.37 -11.53 -1.71
CA GLY A 28 15.21 -10.23 -1.06
C GLY A 28 14.08 -9.36 -1.63
N VAL A 29 13.35 -9.84 -2.63
CA VAL A 29 12.30 -9.10 -3.34
C VAL A 29 10.95 -9.77 -3.12
N VAL A 30 9.91 -8.95 -2.89
CA VAL A 30 8.52 -9.39 -2.70
C VAL A 30 7.63 -8.96 -3.87
N ALA A 31 6.73 -9.83 -4.33
CA ALA A 31 5.79 -9.50 -5.40
C ALA A 31 4.56 -8.77 -4.86
N THR A 32 4.47 -7.46 -5.11
CA THR A 32 3.46 -6.59 -4.48
C THR A 32 2.23 -6.29 -5.34
N SER A 33 2.32 -6.56 -6.64
CA SER A 33 1.30 -6.17 -7.62
C SER A 33 0.03 -7.05 -7.65
N ARG A 34 -0.18 -7.90 -6.64
CA ARG A 34 -1.30 -8.88 -6.58
C ARG A 34 -2.67 -8.25 -6.85
N PHE A 35 -2.87 -7.02 -6.40
CA PHE A 35 -4.16 -6.33 -6.49
C PHE A 35 -4.19 -5.23 -7.55
N CYS A 36 -3.09 -4.97 -8.24
CA CYS A 36 -2.98 -3.92 -9.25
C CYS A 36 -3.69 -4.37 -10.56
N PRO A 37 -4.68 -3.62 -11.06
CA PRO A 37 -5.37 -3.92 -12.32
C PRO A 37 -4.41 -3.98 -13.51
N MET A 38 -4.58 -4.98 -14.39
CA MET A 38 -3.71 -5.20 -15.55
C MET A 38 -3.74 -4.02 -16.55
N GLU A 39 -4.83 -3.29 -16.62
CA GLU A 39 -5.00 -2.12 -17.49
C GLU A 39 -4.07 -0.97 -17.08
N LEU A 40 -3.72 -0.88 -15.79
CA LEU A 40 -2.71 0.07 -15.30
C LEU A 40 -1.28 -0.40 -15.60
N LEU A 41 -1.11 -1.67 -15.98
CA LEU A 41 0.17 -2.29 -16.33
C LEU A 41 0.46 -2.25 -17.85
N SER A 42 -0.52 -1.91 -18.70
CA SER A 42 -0.45 -2.06 -20.17
C SER A 42 -0.26 -0.77 -20.99
N GLY A 43 0.06 0.37 -20.35
CA GLY A 43 0.40 1.61 -21.07
C GLY A 43 1.81 1.59 -21.69
N ASP A 44 2.04 2.39 -22.74
CA ASP A 44 3.28 2.57 -23.56
C ASP A 44 4.53 3.07 -22.80
N VAL A 45 4.60 2.79 -21.51
CA VAL A 45 5.69 3.14 -20.63
C VAL A 45 6.45 1.85 -20.36
N LYS A 46 7.78 1.95 -20.26
CA LYS A 46 8.64 0.93 -19.63
C LYS A 46 8.28 0.79 -18.12
N LEU A 47 7.03 0.44 -17.82
CA LEU A 47 6.38 0.26 -16.52
C LEU A 47 6.48 -1.20 -16.05
N LEU A 48 7.30 -2.00 -16.75
CA LEU A 48 7.69 -3.38 -16.40
C LEU A 48 8.48 -3.50 -15.10
N ALA A 49 8.84 -2.39 -14.44
CA ALA A 49 9.47 -2.42 -13.12
C ALA A 49 8.46 -2.46 -11.96
N ALA A 50 7.15 -2.28 -12.21
CA ALA A 50 6.08 -2.55 -11.25
C ALA A 50 5.59 -4.02 -11.31
N LEU A 51 6.08 -4.79 -12.30
CA LEU A 51 5.74 -6.19 -12.50
C LEU A 51 6.62 -7.16 -11.67
N ASN A 52 7.68 -6.72 -10.99
CA ASN A 52 8.68 -7.63 -10.39
C ASN A 52 8.96 -7.43 -8.89
N GLY A 53 8.11 -6.70 -8.19
CA GLY A 53 8.25 -6.56 -6.75
C GLY A 53 9.24 -5.49 -6.32
N GLU A 54 9.32 -5.32 -5.01
CA GLU A 54 10.18 -4.34 -4.34
C GLU A 54 11.06 -5.03 -3.31
N PRO A 55 12.17 -4.40 -2.88
CA PRO A 55 12.96 -4.91 -1.76
C PRO A 55 12.05 -5.13 -0.55
N LEU A 56 12.18 -6.30 0.08
CA LEU A 56 11.39 -6.67 1.25
C LEU A 56 11.47 -5.60 2.35
N GLU A 57 12.64 -5.01 2.53
CA GLU A 57 12.87 -3.96 3.53
C GLU A 57 12.06 -2.69 3.26
N ASP A 58 11.90 -2.31 2.00
CA ASP A 58 11.12 -1.15 1.58
C ASP A 58 9.63 -1.43 1.80
N PHE A 59 9.13 -2.59 1.37
CA PHE A 59 7.74 -3.00 1.61
C PHE A 59 7.39 -3.02 3.11
N VAL A 60 8.27 -3.61 3.94
CA VAL A 60 8.08 -3.67 5.39
C VAL A 60 8.06 -2.27 6.00
N LYS A 61 8.91 -1.37 5.51
CA LYS A 61 8.97 0.01 5.96
C LYS A 61 7.69 0.77 5.60
N ASP A 62 7.19 0.61 4.38
CA ASP A 62 5.96 1.26 3.92
C ASP A 62 4.73 0.73 4.69
N CYS A 63 4.66 -0.58 4.93
CA CYS A 63 3.65 -1.19 5.80
C CYS A 63 3.65 -0.55 7.20
N LYS A 64 4.83 -0.43 7.82
CA LYS A 64 4.98 0.18 9.15
C LYS A 64 4.58 1.65 9.16
N TRP A 65 4.92 2.40 8.11
CA TRP A 65 4.55 3.81 8.03
C TRP A 65 3.05 4.01 7.88
N GLN A 66 2.42 3.31 6.92
CA GLN A 66 0.97 3.42 6.74
C GLN A 66 0.20 3.01 8.00
N LEU A 67 0.63 1.93 8.68
CA LEU A 67 0.03 1.52 9.94
C LEU A 67 0.25 2.53 11.07
N ALA A 68 1.46 3.10 11.19
CA ALA A 68 1.73 4.12 12.21
C ALA A 68 0.83 5.35 12.05
N PHE A 69 0.57 5.77 10.81
CA PHE A 69 -0.37 6.86 10.53
C PHE A 69 -1.83 6.45 10.74
N ALA A 70 -2.21 5.25 10.32
CA ALA A 70 -3.57 4.72 10.55
C ALA A 70 -3.90 4.62 12.04
N ASN A 71 -2.97 4.13 12.87
CA ASN A 71 -3.12 4.05 14.32
C ASN A 71 -3.35 5.43 14.98
N LYS A 72 -2.76 6.50 14.43
CA LYS A 72 -2.98 7.86 14.92
C LYS A 72 -4.33 8.44 14.48
N ALA A 73 -4.86 8.00 13.34
CA ALA A 73 -6.15 8.44 12.83
C ALA A 73 -7.34 7.76 13.51
N THR A 74 -7.16 6.55 14.08
CA THR A 74 -8.27 5.76 14.66
C THR A 74 -8.97 6.35 15.86
N GLU A 75 -8.38 7.32 16.56
CA GLU A 75 -9.06 7.97 17.69
C GLU A 75 -10.32 8.75 17.27
N GLN A 76 -10.51 9.01 15.96
CA GLN A 76 -11.55 9.90 15.44
C GLN A 76 -12.25 9.39 14.16
N SER A 77 -11.99 8.18 13.69
CA SER A 77 -12.47 7.71 12.37
C SER A 77 -12.80 6.22 12.31
N SER A 78 -13.57 5.81 11.31
CA SER A 78 -13.79 4.40 11.00
C SER A 78 -12.50 3.72 10.54
N LEU A 79 -12.45 2.39 10.60
CA LEU A 79 -11.26 1.61 10.22
C LEU A 79 -10.81 1.90 8.78
N HIS A 80 -11.77 2.00 7.85
CA HIS A 80 -11.47 2.30 6.44
C HIS A 80 -10.86 3.70 6.27
N GLU A 81 -11.42 4.70 6.94
CA GLU A 81 -10.88 6.06 6.92
C GLU A 81 -9.49 6.12 7.53
N ALA A 82 -9.21 5.36 8.58
CA ALA A 82 -7.88 5.29 9.19
C ALA A 82 -6.83 4.72 8.21
N PHE A 83 -7.15 3.66 7.46
CA PHE A 83 -6.22 3.14 6.44
C PHE A 83 -6.01 4.10 5.27
N ILE A 84 -7.06 4.81 4.82
CA ILE A 84 -6.93 5.84 3.79
C ILE A 84 -6.07 7.01 4.29
N ALA A 85 -6.26 7.45 5.54
CA ALA A 85 -5.41 8.45 6.17
C ALA A 85 -3.95 7.98 6.26
N GLY A 86 -3.74 6.69 6.58
CA GLY A 86 -2.44 6.06 6.61
C GLY A 86 -1.71 6.11 5.26
N LEU A 87 -2.41 5.73 4.19
CA LEU A 87 -1.94 5.82 2.80
C LEU A 87 -1.62 7.26 2.40
N MET A 88 -2.56 8.19 2.62
CA MET A 88 -2.37 9.59 2.25
C MET A 88 -1.14 10.19 2.95
N ALA A 89 -1.01 9.95 4.26
CA ALA A 89 0.12 10.45 5.03
C ALA A 89 1.47 9.84 4.56
N SER A 90 1.51 8.55 4.22
CA SER A 90 2.75 7.93 3.71
C SER A 90 3.17 8.49 2.36
N VAL A 91 2.20 8.77 1.47
CA VAL A 91 2.45 9.37 0.15
C VAL A 91 2.92 10.82 0.30
N MET A 92 2.27 11.62 1.15
CA MET A 92 2.68 13.01 1.44
C MET A 92 4.10 13.06 2.03
N GLU A 93 4.42 12.17 2.97
CA GLU A 93 5.77 12.07 3.55
C GLU A 93 6.82 11.68 2.49
N HIS A 94 6.47 10.81 1.53
CA HIS A 94 7.37 10.50 0.42
C HIS A 94 7.56 11.72 -0.51
N GLN A 95 6.48 12.41 -0.88
CA GLN A 95 6.56 13.61 -1.71
C GLN A 95 7.40 14.71 -1.06
N ALA A 96 7.25 14.94 0.25
CA ALA A 96 8.02 15.93 0.99
C ALA A 96 9.53 15.67 0.94
N ARG A 97 9.95 14.39 0.92
CA ARG A 97 11.37 14.00 0.82
C ARG A 97 11.92 14.01 -0.60
N SER A 98 11.10 13.66 -1.59
CA SER A 98 11.53 13.42 -2.99
C SER A 98 11.21 14.58 -3.96
N CYS A 99 10.49 15.62 -3.50
CA CYS A 99 9.97 16.76 -4.26
C CYS A 99 8.94 16.43 -5.36
N LYS A 100 9.06 15.29 -6.05
CA LYS A 100 8.10 14.80 -7.03
C LYS A 100 8.02 13.27 -6.99
N LEU A 101 6.81 12.74 -7.02
CA LEU A 101 6.56 11.32 -7.09
C LEU A 101 6.39 10.87 -8.55
N THR A 102 6.89 9.68 -8.85
CA THR A 102 6.62 8.99 -10.11
C THR A 102 5.38 8.11 -9.98
N MET A 103 4.80 7.69 -11.12
CA MET A 103 3.70 6.73 -11.10
C MET A 103 4.06 5.43 -10.36
N LYS A 104 5.33 5.00 -10.47
CA LYS A 104 5.82 3.82 -9.75
C LYS A 104 5.71 4.02 -8.23
N ASP A 105 6.07 5.20 -7.73
CA ASP A 105 6.01 5.49 -6.29
C ASP A 105 4.56 5.41 -5.77
N TYR A 106 3.60 5.99 -6.50
CA TYR A 106 2.18 5.86 -6.14
C TYR A 106 1.71 4.41 -6.13
N LEU A 107 2.14 3.59 -7.10
CA LEU A 107 1.78 2.18 -7.17
C LEU A 107 2.36 1.37 -5.98
N LEU A 108 3.59 1.65 -5.54
CA LEU A 108 4.17 0.96 -4.36
C LEU A 108 3.38 1.27 -3.07
N HIS A 109 3.00 2.54 -2.88
CA HIS A 109 2.14 2.93 -1.76
C HIS A 109 0.76 2.26 -1.83
N MET A 110 0.18 2.18 -3.04
CA MET A 110 -1.11 1.53 -3.27
C MET A 110 -1.07 0.01 -3.08
N ASP A 111 0.01 -0.65 -3.49
CA ASP A 111 0.22 -2.08 -3.29
C ASP A 111 0.29 -2.40 -1.79
N THR A 112 1.08 -1.62 -1.04
CA THR A 112 1.17 -1.71 0.43
C THR A 112 -0.20 -1.56 1.08
N PHE A 113 -0.93 -0.50 0.74
CA PHE A 113 -2.28 -0.26 1.25
C PHE A 113 -3.21 -1.44 0.95
N SER A 114 -3.16 -1.95 -0.27
CA SER A 114 -4.00 -3.05 -0.75
C SER A 114 -3.79 -4.33 0.06
N TYR A 115 -2.53 -4.67 0.39
CA TYR A 115 -2.23 -5.80 1.27
C TYR A 115 -2.73 -5.58 2.70
N LEU A 116 -2.55 -4.37 3.26
CA LEU A 116 -2.99 -4.05 4.61
C LEU A 116 -4.50 -4.19 4.77
N ILE A 117 -5.29 -3.60 3.86
CA ILE A 117 -6.75 -3.69 3.94
C ILE A 117 -7.27 -5.10 3.63
N ASN A 118 -6.60 -5.84 2.74
CA ASN A 118 -6.96 -7.23 2.46
C ASN A 118 -6.75 -8.12 3.69
N ALA A 119 -5.61 -7.95 4.38
CA ALA A 119 -5.32 -8.68 5.60
C ALA A 119 -6.25 -8.31 6.77
N CYS A 120 -6.95 -7.17 6.68
CA CYS A 120 -8.01 -6.78 7.62
C CYS A 120 -9.42 -7.27 7.24
N GLY A 121 -9.54 -8.10 6.19
CA GLY A 121 -10.80 -8.74 5.81
C GLY A 121 -11.53 -8.11 4.61
N VAL A 122 -10.97 -7.07 3.99
CA VAL A 122 -11.51 -6.58 2.70
C VAL A 122 -11.24 -7.64 1.62
N SER A 123 -12.26 -8.07 0.88
CA SER A 123 -12.07 -9.14 -0.09
C SER A 123 -11.16 -8.71 -1.25
N ALA A 124 -10.40 -9.64 -1.82
CA ALA A 124 -9.49 -9.34 -2.94
C ALA A 124 -10.22 -8.62 -4.10
N ASP A 125 -11.43 -9.07 -4.44
CA ASP A 125 -12.24 -8.44 -5.49
C ASP A 125 -12.65 -7.00 -5.15
N GLN A 126 -12.91 -6.72 -3.86
CA GLN A 126 -13.19 -5.36 -3.42
C GLN A 126 -11.95 -4.48 -3.51
N VAL A 127 -10.79 -4.98 -3.08
CA VAL A 127 -9.51 -4.26 -3.17
C VAL A 127 -9.21 -3.89 -4.63
N VAL A 128 -9.29 -4.85 -5.56
CA VAL A 128 -9.06 -4.62 -7.00
C VAL A 128 -10.02 -3.56 -7.57
N ARG A 129 -11.31 -3.60 -7.20
CA ARG A 129 -12.29 -2.60 -7.66
C ARG A 129 -12.06 -1.20 -7.09
N MET A 130 -11.53 -1.10 -5.88
CA MET A 130 -11.24 0.17 -5.21
C MET A 130 -9.94 0.78 -5.72
N TYR A 131 -8.95 -0.05 -6.04
CA TYR A 131 -7.60 0.32 -6.42
C TYR A 131 -7.52 1.54 -7.36
N PRO A 132 -8.13 1.54 -8.57
CA PRO A 132 -7.98 2.67 -9.50
C PRO A 132 -8.60 3.97 -8.97
N LYS A 133 -9.72 3.88 -8.23
CA LYS A 133 -10.42 5.04 -7.68
C LYS A 133 -9.63 5.69 -6.55
N VAL A 134 -9.06 4.87 -5.67
CA VAL A 134 -8.22 5.35 -4.57
C VAL A 134 -6.94 5.97 -5.13
N LEU A 135 -6.29 5.31 -6.08
CA LEU A 135 -5.10 5.82 -6.75
C LEU A 135 -5.33 7.17 -7.43
N GLU A 136 -6.42 7.31 -8.20
CA GLU A 136 -6.80 8.58 -8.83
C GLU A 136 -7.03 9.67 -7.79
N SER A 137 -7.74 9.37 -6.70
CA SER A 137 -7.99 10.32 -5.62
C SER A 137 -6.70 10.76 -4.94
N VAL A 138 -5.78 9.82 -4.66
CA VAL A 138 -4.48 10.11 -4.02
C VAL A 138 -3.66 11.04 -4.92
N ILE A 139 -3.49 10.68 -6.20
CA ILE A 139 -2.74 11.50 -7.16
C ILE A 139 -3.35 12.90 -7.27
N HIS A 140 -4.68 12.98 -7.42
CA HIS A 140 -5.38 14.25 -7.52
C HIS A 140 -5.14 15.14 -6.29
N THR A 141 -5.22 14.58 -5.07
CA THR A 141 -4.99 15.33 -3.84
C THR A 141 -3.53 15.78 -3.72
N ILE A 142 -2.57 14.94 -4.11
CA ILE A 142 -1.14 15.21 -3.96
C ILE A 142 -0.61 16.22 -4.98
N GLU A 143 -1.13 16.19 -6.21
CA GLU A 143 -0.65 17.06 -7.29
C GLU A 143 -1.36 18.42 -7.36
N ASN A 144 -2.52 18.56 -6.71
CA ASN A 144 -3.29 19.81 -6.67
C ASN A 144 -3.24 20.54 -5.32
N HIS A 145 -2.36 20.10 -4.40
CA HIS A 145 -1.99 20.81 -3.17
C HIS A 145 -0.63 21.48 -3.33
#